data_AF-A0A8S3X748-F1
#
_entry.id   AF-A0A8S3X748-F1
#
_cell.length_a   1.000
_cell.length_b   1.000
_cell.length_c   1.000
_cell.angle_alpha   90.00
_cell.angle_beta   90.00
_cell.angle_gamma   90.00
#
_symmetry.space_group_name_H-M   'P 1'
#
loop_
_entity.id
_entity.type
_entity.pdbx_description
1 polymer ?
#
loop_
_entity_poly.entity_id
_entity_poly.type
_entity_poly.pdbx_seq_one_letter_code
_entity_poly.pdbx_strand_id
1 'polypeptide(L)'
;MCDTCSSYNSGNLNESDYQIHIIKKNRARQEKEEDKKKAAAGEFILLTMDLEAVKNRNCVLANALLLLSKKHNVIITQKFLEPGHTQMECDSVHSTIERKLKNREIHLPSDYVTITKEARSTNPYEAINVDHEFVKDYARPENMLYKSIRPGRKAGDPQVVDIRVIKYNIMTIEVKLGFDEQLIPLPHRPRLLASEAIYPPLHPNKIPITVTKYNHLQQLKAVLPKDCHNFYDTLPFV
;
A
#
# COMPACT_ATOMS: atom_id res chain seq x y z
N MET A 1 12.04 -7.57 11.58
CA MET A 1 12.54 -8.73 12.33
C MET A 1 11.31 -9.42 12.94
N CYS A 2 11.20 -10.76 12.91
CA CYS A 2 10.01 -11.46 13.42
C CYS A 2 10.15 -11.75 14.91
N ASP A 3 9.15 -11.34 15.69
CA ASP A 3 9.12 -11.53 17.13
C ASP A 3 9.13 -13.01 17.53
N THR A 4 8.49 -13.88 16.76
CA THR A 4 8.46 -15.33 17.00
C THR A 4 9.83 -15.97 16.81
N CYS A 5 10.57 -15.59 15.75
CA CYS A 5 11.95 -16.05 15.56
C CYS A 5 12.90 -15.50 16.63
N SER A 6 12.75 -14.23 16.99
CA SER A 6 13.53 -13.63 18.07
C SER A 6 13.27 -14.35 19.40
N SER A 7 12.01 -14.67 19.69
CA SER A 7 11.60 -15.37 20.93
C SER A 7 12.16 -16.79 21.00
N TYR A 8 12.15 -17.52 19.88
CA TYR A 8 12.80 -18.83 19.79
C TYR A 8 14.31 -18.74 19.99
N ASN A 9 14.99 -17.78 19.34
CA ASN A 9 16.43 -17.56 19.51
C ASN A 9 16.80 -17.17 20.95
N SER A 10 15.89 -16.51 21.68
CA SER A 10 16.05 -16.19 23.10
C SER A 10 15.63 -17.32 24.05
N GLY A 11 15.24 -18.50 23.53
CA GLY A 11 14.84 -19.66 24.33
C GLY A 11 13.44 -19.58 24.94
N ASN A 12 12.63 -18.58 24.55
CA ASN A 12 11.30 -18.31 25.12
C ASN A 12 10.15 -19.00 24.36
N LEU A 13 10.46 -19.74 23.30
CA LEU A 13 9.46 -20.46 22.48
C LEU A 13 9.87 -21.92 22.35
N ASN A 14 8.90 -22.81 22.44
CA ASN A 14 9.11 -24.24 22.26
C ASN A 14 9.40 -24.59 20.77
N GLU A 15 10.02 -25.74 20.54
CA GLU A 15 10.35 -26.21 19.19
C GLU A 15 9.11 -26.46 18.34
N SER A 16 8.04 -27.00 18.94
CA SER A 16 6.80 -27.33 18.22
C SER A 16 6.11 -26.10 17.61
N ASP A 17 5.98 -25.02 18.38
CA ASP A 17 5.33 -23.80 17.92
C ASP A 17 6.21 -23.08 16.90
N TYR A 18 7.54 -23.19 17.04
CA TYR A 18 8.48 -22.69 16.04
C TYR A 18 8.37 -23.45 14.71
N GLN A 19 8.25 -24.77 14.73
CA GLN A 19 8.07 -25.56 13.51
C GLN A 19 6.73 -25.24 12.81
N ILE A 20 5.64 -25.07 13.57
CA ILE A 20 4.35 -24.62 13.02
C ILE A 20 4.50 -23.25 12.34
N HIS A 21 5.20 -22.32 12.98
CA HIS A 21 5.50 -21.00 12.42
C HIS A 21 6.29 -21.10 11.09
N ILE A 22 7.32 -21.94 11.02
CA ILE A 22 8.10 -22.16 9.80
C ILE A 22 7.27 -22.79 8.69
N ILE A 23 6.40 -23.75 9.00
CA ILE A 23 5.49 -24.38 8.01
C ILE A 23 4.55 -23.33 7.43
N LYS A 24 3.87 -22.54 8.29
CA LYS A 24 2.96 -21.46 7.85
C LYS A 24 3.69 -20.45 6.96
N LYS A 25 4.90 -20.05 7.35
CA LYS A 25 5.77 -19.16 6.57
C LYS A 25 6.09 -19.71 5.18
N ASN A 26 6.54 -20.95 5.08
CA ASN A 26 6.92 -21.55 3.80
C ASN A 26 5.69 -21.68 2.88
N ARG A 27 4.55 -22.04 3.45
CA ARG A 27 3.28 -22.09 2.74
C ARG A 27 2.85 -20.73 2.20
N ALA A 28 2.89 -19.68 3.02
CA ALA A 28 2.55 -18.32 2.60
C ALA A 28 3.40 -17.84 1.41
N ARG A 29 4.69 -18.23 1.38
CA ARG A 29 5.59 -17.94 0.25
C ARG A 29 5.23 -18.73 -1.00
N GLN A 30 4.93 -20.01 -0.84
CA GLN A 30 4.51 -20.84 -1.97
C GLN A 30 3.23 -20.32 -2.61
N GLU A 31 2.20 -20.00 -1.82
CA GLU A 31 0.96 -19.43 -2.34
C GLU A 31 1.19 -18.11 -3.07
N LYS A 32 2.03 -17.23 -2.52
CA LYS A 32 2.40 -15.97 -3.20
C LYS A 32 3.03 -16.23 -4.57
N GLU A 33 3.94 -17.20 -4.68
CA GLU A 33 4.57 -17.55 -5.96
C GLU A 33 3.58 -18.18 -6.94
N GLU A 34 2.64 -18.98 -6.46
CA GLU A 34 1.56 -19.51 -7.28
C GLU A 34 0.61 -18.41 -7.78
N ASP A 35 0.22 -17.46 -6.94
CA ASP A 35 -0.61 -16.33 -7.36
C ASP A 35 0.11 -15.43 -8.35
N LYS A 36 1.42 -15.22 -8.19
CA LYS A 36 2.22 -14.47 -9.17
C LYS A 36 2.16 -15.12 -10.54
N LYS A 37 2.26 -16.46 -10.61
CA LYS A 37 2.14 -17.19 -11.88
C LYS A 37 0.75 -16.99 -12.51
N LYS A 38 -0.32 -17.08 -11.70
CA LYS A 38 -1.70 -16.84 -12.17
C LYS A 38 -1.93 -15.41 -12.63
N ALA A 39 -1.38 -14.44 -11.89
CA ALA A 39 -1.44 -13.04 -12.25
C ALA A 39 -0.66 -12.75 -13.55
N ALA A 40 0.52 -13.37 -13.72
CA ALA A 40 1.30 -13.28 -14.95
C ALA A 40 0.59 -13.94 -16.15
N ALA A 41 -0.24 -14.96 -15.91
CA ALA A 41 -1.12 -15.57 -16.91
C ALA A 41 -2.37 -14.71 -17.21
N GLY A 42 -2.58 -13.60 -16.49
CA GLY A 42 -3.70 -12.67 -16.70
C GLY A 42 -5.01 -13.10 -16.06
N GLU A 43 -5.02 -14.07 -15.14
CA GLU A 43 -6.26 -14.54 -14.49
C GLU A 43 -6.90 -13.46 -13.60
N PHE A 44 -6.06 -12.68 -12.89
CA PHE A 44 -6.48 -11.59 -12.02
C PHE A 44 -5.31 -10.64 -11.74
N ILE A 45 -5.62 -9.44 -11.25
CA ILE A 45 -4.63 -8.49 -10.76
C ILE A 45 -4.31 -8.83 -9.30
N LEU A 46 -3.05 -9.14 -9.00
CA LEU A 46 -2.59 -9.42 -7.64
C LEU A 46 -1.99 -8.16 -7.00
N LEU A 47 -2.52 -7.78 -5.84
CA LEU A 47 -1.96 -6.74 -4.97
C LEU A 47 -1.44 -7.39 -3.69
N THR A 48 -0.13 -7.41 -3.48
CA THR A 48 0.46 -7.87 -2.23
C THR A 48 0.80 -6.67 -1.36
N MET A 49 0.25 -6.62 -0.15
CA MET A 49 0.48 -5.54 0.79
C MET A 49 1.19 -6.06 2.03
N ASP A 50 2.09 -5.24 2.57
CA ASP A 50 2.60 -5.47 3.92
C ASP A 50 1.47 -5.26 4.95
N LEU A 51 1.59 -5.95 6.07
CA LEU A 51 0.54 -5.99 7.08
C LEU A 51 0.61 -4.76 7.97
N GLU A 52 0.10 -3.65 7.45
CA GLU A 52 -0.22 -2.47 8.25
C GLU A 52 -1.73 -2.44 8.48
N ALA A 53 -2.14 -2.98 9.63
CA ALA A 53 -3.53 -3.32 9.94
C ALA A 53 -4.54 -2.19 9.72
N VAL A 54 -4.15 -0.94 9.98
CA VAL A 54 -5.06 0.23 9.92
C VAL A 54 -4.99 0.95 8.57
N LYS A 55 -3.86 0.90 7.85
CA LYS A 55 -3.70 1.65 6.60
C LYS A 55 -4.19 0.88 5.37
N ASN A 56 -3.86 -0.40 5.27
CA ASN A 56 -4.08 -1.17 4.03
C ASN A 56 -5.41 -1.95 4.03
N ARG A 57 -6.03 -2.11 5.19
CA ARG A 57 -7.32 -2.81 5.37
C ARG A 57 -8.41 -1.81 5.76
N ASN A 58 -8.75 -0.93 4.82
CA ASN A 58 -9.77 0.09 5.04
C ASN A 58 -10.88 0.01 3.99
N CYS A 59 -12.06 0.50 4.35
CA CYS A 59 -13.23 0.45 3.47
C CYS A 59 -13.11 1.39 2.25
N VAL A 60 -12.36 2.49 2.36
CA VAL A 60 -12.18 3.46 1.27
C VAL A 60 -11.44 2.80 0.10
N LEU A 61 -10.27 2.21 0.37
CA LEU A 61 -9.46 1.48 -0.61
C LEU A 61 -10.24 0.30 -1.20
N ALA A 62 -10.97 -0.45 -0.37
CA ALA A 62 -11.75 -1.58 -0.84
C ALA A 62 -12.86 -1.17 -1.82
N ASN A 63 -13.56 -0.06 -1.57
CA ASN A 63 -14.56 0.46 -2.51
C ASN A 63 -13.93 0.99 -3.80
N ALA A 64 -12.78 1.68 -3.70
CA ALA A 64 -12.05 2.16 -4.88
C ALA A 64 -11.61 0.99 -5.78
N LEU A 65 -11.04 -0.08 -5.20
CA LEU A 65 -10.63 -1.28 -5.94
C LEU A 65 -11.84 -2.04 -6.51
N LEU A 66 -12.95 -2.12 -5.78
CA LEU A 66 -14.18 -2.71 -6.30
C LEU A 66 -14.71 -1.94 -7.52
N LEU A 67 -14.69 -0.61 -7.47
CA LEU A 67 -15.14 0.22 -8.59
C LEU A 67 -14.20 0.15 -9.78
N LEU A 68 -12.89 0.04 -9.55
CA LEU A 68 -11.91 -0.23 -10.59
C LEU A 68 -12.14 -1.60 -11.25
N SER A 69 -12.39 -2.64 -10.43
CA SER A 69 -12.74 -3.98 -10.89
C SER A 69 -13.99 -3.96 -11.78
N LYS A 70 -15.03 -3.24 -11.36
CA LYS A 70 -16.26 -3.04 -12.14
C LYS A 70 -16.01 -2.31 -13.46
N LYS A 71 -15.25 -1.22 -13.42
CA LYS A 71 -15.00 -0.34 -14.58
C LYS A 71 -14.19 -1.04 -15.67
N HIS A 72 -13.17 -1.79 -15.28
CA HIS A 72 -12.28 -2.48 -16.22
C HIS A 72 -12.66 -3.95 -16.46
N ASN A 73 -13.71 -4.44 -15.80
CA ASN A 73 -14.14 -5.83 -15.85
C ASN A 73 -13.00 -6.82 -15.52
N VAL A 74 -12.23 -6.50 -14.48
CA VAL A 74 -11.08 -7.28 -14.01
C VAL A 74 -11.30 -7.77 -12.60
N ILE A 75 -10.81 -8.95 -12.26
CA ILE A 75 -10.79 -9.42 -10.87
C ILE A 75 -9.51 -8.91 -10.21
N ILE A 76 -9.64 -8.36 -9.00
CA ILE A 76 -8.50 -7.90 -8.21
C ILE A 76 -8.45 -8.71 -6.93
N THR A 77 -7.26 -9.19 -6.56
CA THR A 77 -7.03 -9.90 -5.31
C THR A 77 -6.00 -9.15 -4.49
N GLN A 78 -6.39 -8.68 -3.31
CA GLN A 78 -5.50 -8.06 -2.34
C GLN A 78 -5.14 -9.07 -1.25
N LYS A 79 -3.85 -9.39 -1.11
CA LYS A 79 -3.33 -10.30 -0.09
C LYS A 79 -2.51 -9.54 0.96
N PHE A 80 -2.72 -9.89 2.23
CA PHE A 80 -1.98 -9.40 3.39
C PHE A 80 -1.05 -10.49 3.88
N LEU A 81 0.24 -10.20 3.90
CA LEU A 81 1.26 -11.17 4.28
C LEU A 81 1.44 -11.23 5.80
N GLU A 82 1.90 -12.34 6.35
CA GLU A 82 2.11 -12.44 7.80
C GLU A 82 3.32 -11.59 8.28
N PRO A 83 3.27 -11.03 9.50
CA PRO A 83 4.33 -10.17 10.01
C PRO A 83 5.68 -10.89 10.14
N GLY A 84 6.77 -10.16 9.86
CA GLY A 84 8.11 -10.54 10.30
C GLY A 84 8.95 -11.37 9.34
N HIS A 85 8.41 -11.87 8.22
CA HIS A 85 9.14 -12.74 7.28
C HIS A 85 8.90 -12.48 5.80
N THR A 86 8.29 -11.35 5.49
CA THR A 86 8.07 -10.85 4.15
C THR A 86 9.40 -10.43 3.53
N GLN A 87 9.84 -11.17 2.51
CA GLN A 87 10.70 -10.58 1.49
C GLN A 87 9.75 -9.97 0.47
N MET A 88 9.47 -8.67 0.63
CA MET A 88 8.77 -7.94 -0.41
C MET A 88 9.78 -7.50 -1.47
N GLU A 89 9.41 -7.60 -2.74
CA GLU A 89 10.27 -7.11 -3.81
C GLU A 89 10.52 -5.60 -3.67
N CYS A 90 9.55 -4.86 -3.11
CA CYS A 90 9.73 -3.45 -2.80
C CYS A 90 10.88 -3.18 -1.83
N ASP A 91 11.20 -4.09 -0.90
CA ASP A 91 12.32 -3.91 0.04
C ASP A 91 13.66 -3.87 -0.70
N SER A 92 13.79 -4.68 -1.75
CA SER A 92 14.98 -4.67 -2.62
C SER A 92 15.08 -3.38 -3.43
N VAL A 93 13.94 -2.83 -3.88
CA VAL A 93 13.87 -1.54 -4.58
C VAL A 93 14.27 -0.41 -3.65
N HIS A 94 13.66 -0.34 -2.46
CA HIS A 94 13.98 0.66 -1.44
C HIS A 94 15.45 0.61 -1.02
N SER A 95 15.99 -0.59 -0.75
CA SER A 95 17.40 -0.77 -0.38
C SER A 95 18.34 -0.28 -1.49
N THR A 96 17.99 -0.53 -2.76
CA THR A 96 18.79 -0.10 -3.91
C THR A 96 18.79 1.42 -4.06
N ILE A 97 17.61 2.05 -3.93
CA ILE A 97 17.47 3.51 -3.97
C ILE A 97 18.21 4.15 -2.78
N GLU A 98 18.01 3.66 -1.57
CA GLU A 98 18.63 4.18 -0.35
C GLU A 98 20.16 4.15 -0.44
N ARG A 99 20.73 3.04 -0.94
CA ARG A 99 22.18 2.93 -1.16
C ARG A 99 22.71 3.98 -2.13
N LYS A 100 21.91 4.35 -3.14
CA LYS A 100 22.26 5.36 -4.14
C LYS A 100 22.01 6.78 -3.67
N LEU A 101 21.10 6.94 -2.71
CA LEU A 101 20.77 8.20 -2.05
C LEU A 101 21.82 8.58 -1.00
N LYS A 102 22.49 7.60 -0.39
CA LYS A 102 23.60 7.84 0.55
C LYS A 102 24.69 8.69 -0.10
N ASN A 103 25.09 9.75 0.61
CA ASN A 103 26.12 10.71 0.20
C ASN A 103 25.82 11.45 -1.12
N ARG A 104 24.55 11.56 -1.52
CA ARG A 104 24.11 12.47 -2.57
C ARG A 104 23.55 13.74 -1.95
N GLU A 105 23.85 14.87 -2.56
CA GLU A 105 23.16 16.11 -2.25
C GLU A 105 21.80 16.11 -2.92
N ILE A 106 20.79 16.60 -2.21
CA ILE A 106 19.41 16.67 -2.69
C ILE A 106 18.93 18.09 -2.51
N HIS A 107 18.62 18.73 -3.64
CA HIS A 107 18.28 20.15 -3.71
C HIS A 107 16.82 20.33 -4.12
N LEU A 108 16.31 19.47 -5.01
CA LEU A 108 14.93 19.53 -5.50
C LEU A 108 14.25 18.15 -5.44
N PRO A 109 12.90 18.10 -5.37
CA PRO A 109 12.17 16.85 -5.50
C PRO A 109 12.49 16.05 -6.77
N SER A 110 12.87 16.73 -7.86
CA SER A 110 13.32 16.11 -9.11
C SER A 110 14.59 15.28 -8.95
N ASP A 111 15.43 15.59 -7.96
CA ASP A 111 16.66 14.84 -7.72
C ASP A 111 16.34 13.43 -7.22
N TYR A 112 15.30 13.28 -6.39
CA TYR A 112 14.82 11.95 -6.00
C TYR A 112 14.38 11.12 -7.20
N VAL A 113 13.74 11.75 -8.20
CA VAL A 113 13.31 11.06 -9.43
C VAL A 113 14.53 10.57 -10.21
N THR A 114 15.54 11.44 -10.37
CA THR A 114 16.79 11.11 -11.07
C THR A 114 17.55 10.01 -10.36
N ILE A 115 17.76 10.14 -9.04
CA ILE A 115 18.43 9.13 -8.21
C ILE A 115 17.69 7.80 -8.26
N THR A 116 16.35 7.81 -8.26
CA THR A 116 15.55 6.58 -8.35
C THR A 116 15.79 5.88 -9.69
N LYS A 117 15.83 6.61 -10.81
CA LYS A 117 16.14 6.04 -12.13
C LYS A 117 17.57 5.49 -12.18
N GLU A 118 18.53 6.22 -11.63
CA GLU A 118 19.95 5.80 -11.54
C GLU A 118 20.19 4.64 -10.56
N ALA A 119 19.24 4.35 -9.68
CA ALA A 119 19.45 3.40 -8.59
C ALA A 119 19.78 1.99 -9.12
N ARG A 120 19.21 1.65 -10.28
CA ARG A 120 19.38 0.37 -10.96
C ARG A 120 19.93 0.60 -12.36
N SER A 121 21.14 0.10 -12.63
CA SER A 121 21.82 0.27 -13.92
C SER A 121 21.16 -0.51 -15.07
N THR A 122 20.65 -1.70 -14.77
CA THR A 122 20.06 -2.61 -15.76
C THR A 122 18.56 -2.67 -15.53
N ASN A 123 17.76 -2.22 -16.50
CA ASN A 123 16.33 -1.94 -16.35
C ASN A 123 16.06 -0.90 -15.25
N PRO A 124 16.37 0.39 -15.50
CA PRO A 124 16.10 1.50 -14.58
C PRO A 124 14.66 1.50 -14.07
N TYR A 125 14.46 1.96 -12.83
CA TYR A 125 13.12 2.11 -12.28
C TYR A 125 12.37 3.25 -12.99
N GLU A 126 11.06 3.08 -13.16
CA GLU A 126 10.19 4.19 -13.53
C GLU A 126 9.93 5.05 -12.29
N ALA A 127 10.18 6.35 -12.41
CA ALA A 127 9.92 7.32 -11.36
C ALA A 127 9.09 8.45 -11.93
N ILE A 128 7.88 8.61 -11.38
CA ILE A 128 6.89 9.62 -11.77
C ILE A 128 6.78 10.62 -10.63
N ASN A 129 7.06 11.89 -10.92
CA ASN A 129 6.80 12.96 -9.97
C ASN A 129 5.30 13.28 -10.01
N VAL A 130 4.64 13.27 -8.87
CA VAL A 130 3.21 13.56 -8.75
C VAL A 130 2.99 14.82 -7.94
N ASP A 131 1.88 15.50 -8.20
CA ASP A 131 1.47 16.69 -7.47
C ASP A 131 0.09 16.53 -6.83
N HIS A 132 -0.42 17.62 -6.28
CA HIS A 132 -1.73 17.68 -5.63
C HIS A 132 -2.90 17.29 -6.56
N GLU A 133 -2.76 17.43 -7.88
CA GLU A 133 -3.81 17.10 -8.85
C GLU A 133 -3.94 15.58 -9.05
N PHE A 134 -2.84 14.85 -8.85
CA PHE A 134 -2.82 13.39 -8.92
C PHE A 134 -3.60 12.74 -7.78
N VAL A 135 -3.50 13.27 -6.56
CA VAL A 135 -4.13 12.70 -5.37
C VAL A 135 -5.64 12.94 -5.42
N LYS A 136 -6.44 11.88 -5.52
CA LYS A 136 -7.91 11.96 -5.59
C LYS A 136 -8.58 11.66 -4.26
N ASP A 137 -9.75 12.25 -4.04
CA ASP A 137 -10.61 11.97 -2.90
C ASP A 137 -11.47 10.72 -3.15
N TYR A 138 -10.98 9.57 -2.67
CA TYR A 138 -11.71 8.31 -2.70
C TYR A 138 -12.70 8.14 -1.54
N ALA A 139 -12.66 9.01 -0.52
CA ALA A 139 -13.42 8.86 0.73
C ALA A 139 -14.88 9.36 0.61
N ARG A 140 -15.34 9.67 -0.59
CA ARG A 140 -16.68 10.22 -0.88
C ARG A 140 -17.81 9.23 -0.53
N PRO A 141 -18.74 9.57 0.38
CA PRO A 141 -19.82 8.69 0.80
C PRO A 141 -20.72 8.18 -0.33
N GLU A 142 -20.93 8.99 -1.38
CA GLU A 142 -21.70 8.64 -2.57
C GLU A 142 -21.06 7.51 -3.39
N ASN A 143 -19.74 7.35 -3.31
CA ASN A 143 -18.98 6.32 -4.02
C ASN A 143 -18.75 5.05 -3.15
N MET A 144 -19.31 5.00 -1.93
CA MET A 144 -19.14 3.87 -1.00
C MET A 144 -20.25 2.82 -1.16
N LEU A 145 -19.94 1.73 -1.86
CA LEU A 145 -20.83 0.57 -2.02
C LEU A 145 -20.94 -0.21 -0.71
N TYR A 146 -19.81 -0.42 -0.04
CA TYR A 146 -19.71 -1.06 1.26
C TYR A 146 -19.36 -0.03 2.34
N LYS A 147 -20.20 0.06 3.37
CA LYS A 147 -19.90 0.90 4.56
C LYS A 147 -18.80 0.31 5.46
N SER A 148 -18.61 -1.00 5.38
CA SER A 148 -17.66 -1.75 6.20
C SER A 148 -17.20 -2.98 5.43
N ILE A 149 -15.93 -3.32 5.60
CA ILE A 149 -15.33 -4.57 5.13
C ILE A 149 -15.19 -5.59 6.26
N ARG A 150 -15.85 -5.37 7.40
CA ARG A 150 -15.82 -6.31 8.52
C ARG A 150 -16.49 -7.63 8.10
N PRO A 151 -15.82 -8.79 8.26
CA PRO A 151 -16.38 -10.09 7.93
C PRO A 151 -17.45 -10.53 8.94
N GLY A 152 -17.27 -10.20 10.22
CA GLY A 152 -18.19 -10.48 11.32
C GLY A 152 -19.31 -9.46 11.52
N ARG A 153 -20.41 -9.89 12.16
CA ARG A 153 -21.56 -9.03 12.53
C ARG A 153 -21.63 -8.72 14.03
N LYS A 154 -21.29 -9.68 14.89
CA LYS A 154 -21.46 -9.61 16.35
C LYS A 154 -20.14 -9.38 17.07
N ALA A 155 -20.22 -9.07 18.36
CA ALA A 155 -19.05 -9.11 19.23
C ALA A 155 -18.52 -10.55 19.30
N GLY A 156 -17.20 -10.73 19.19
CA GLY A 156 -16.56 -12.04 19.08
C GLY A 156 -16.41 -12.55 17.64
N ASP A 157 -17.15 -11.99 16.67
CA ASP A 157 -16.95 -12.35 15.26
C ASP A 157 -15.67 -11.72 14.68
N PRO A 158 -15.07 -12.36 13.66
CA PRO A 158 -13.87 -11.87 12.99
C PRO A 158 -13.96 -10.40 12.58
N GLN A 159 -12.83 -9.72 12.76
CA GLN A 159 -12.64 -8.31 12.48
C GLN A 159 -11.85 -8.11 11.19
N VAL A 160 -11.74 -6.85 10.78
CA VAL A 160 -10.98 -6.46 9.58
C VAL A 160 -9.52 -6.91 9.66
N VAL A 161 -8.95 -6.96 10.88
CA VAL A 161 -7.57 -7.40 11.14
C VAL A 161 -7.35 -8.90 10.95
N ASP A 162 -8.42 -9.69 10.88
CA ASP A 162 -8.36 -11.13 10.63
C ASP A 162 -8.37 -11.46 9.14
N ILE A 163 -8.73 -10.50 8.29
CA ILE A 163 -8.70 -10.67 6.84
C ILE A 163 -7.26 -10.89 6.36
N ARG A 164 -7.07 -11.95 5.59
CA ARG A 164 -5.80 -12.30 4.91
C ARG A 164 -5.87 -12.08 3.41
N VAL A 165 -7.05 -12.25 2.80
CA VAL A 165 -7.28 -11.96 1.39
C VAL A 165 -8.61 -11.24 1.21
N ILE A 166 -8.62 -10.24 0.34
CA ILE A 166 -9.83 -9.62 -0.20
C ILE A 166 -9.84 -9.86 -1.71
N LYS A 167 -10.93 -10.41 -2.21
CA LYS A 167 -11.17 -10.57 -3.64
C LYS A 167 -12.27 -9.62 -4.07
N TYR A 168 -11.95 -8.76 -5.01
CA TYR A 168 -12.86 -7.82 -5.66
C TYR A 168 -13.33 -8.46 -6.96
N ASN A 169 -14.57 -8.94 -6.93
CA ASN A 169 -15.29 -9.32 -8.15
C ASN A 169 -15.93 -8.05 -8.75
N ILE A 170 -16.54 -8.17 -9.93
CA ILE A 170 -17.13 -7.05 -10.68
C ILE A 170 -18.17 -6.26 -9.85
N MET A 171 -18.89 -6.93 -8.94
CA MET A 171 -19.99 -6.33 -8.17
C MET A 171 -19.92 -6.55 -6.67
N THR A 172 -19.09 -7.49 -6.21
CA THR A 172 -19.08 -7.95 -4.81
C THR A 172 -17.67 -8.14 -4.30
N ILE A 173 -17.56 -8.09 -2.98
CA ILE A 173 -16.31 -8.39 -2.28
C ILE A 173 -16.46 -9.71 -1.54
N GLU A 174 -15.47 -10.58 -1.71
CA GLU A 174 -15.28 -11.80 -0.94
C GLU A 174 -13.99 -11.69 -0.12
N VAL A 175 -13.95 -12.31 1.05
CA VAL A 175 -12.81 -12.28 1.97
C VAL A 175 -12.44 -13.68 2.43
N LYS A 176 -11.20 -13.86 2.84
CA LYS A 176 -10.67 -15.11 3.38
C LYS A 176 -9.81 -14.79 4.60
N LEU A 177 -10.02 -15.53 5.71
CA LEU A 177 -9.39 -15.23 7.01
C LEU A 177 -8.17 -16.11 7.29
N GLY A 178 -8.07 -17.27 6.65
CA GLY A 178 -6.92 -18.19 6.77
C GLY A 178 -6.60 -18.86 5.45
N PHE A 179 -5.41 -19.46 5.32
CA PHE A 179 -4.95 -20.10 4.08
C PHE A 179 -5.82 -21.29 3.63
N ASP A 180 -6.33 -22.07 4.57
CA ASP A 180 -7.20 -23.23 4.30
C ASP A 180 -8.67 -22.87 4.13
N GLU A 181 -9.04 -21.63 4.43
CA GLU A 181 -10.44 -21.23 4.40
C GLU A 181 -10.91 -20.92 2.99
N GLN A 182 -12.22 -21.08 2.78
CA GLN A 182 -12.86 -20.65 1.55
C GLN A 182 -13.10 -19.15 1.55
N LEU A 183 -13.23 -18.58 0.35
CA LEU A 183 -13.69 -17.20 0.19
C LEU A 183 -15.15 -17.12 0.64
N ILE A 184 -15.44 -16.16 1.50
CA ILE A 184 -16.80 -15.88 1.98
C ILE A 184 -17.22 -14.47 1.52
N PRO A 185 -18.48 -14.27 1.11
CA PRO A 185 -18.96 -12.93 0.78
C PRO A 185 -19.01 -12.07 2.04
N LEU A 186 -18.78 -10.76 1.89
CA LEU A 186 -19.01 -9.83 2.99
C LEU A 186 -20.47 -9.89 3.47
N PRO A 187 -20.72 -9.74 4.78
CA PRO A 187 -22.06 -9.86 5.36
C PRO A 187 -23.01 -8.73 4.92
N HIS A 188 -22.48 -7.65 4.37
CA HIS A 188 -23.25 -6.49 3.92
C HIS A 188 -23.50 -6.57 2.42
N ARG A 189 -24.71 -6.20 1.98
CA ARG A 189 -24.98 -6.08 0.54
C ARG A 189 -24.38 -4.76 0.02
N PRO A 190 -23.73 -4.78 -1.16
CA PRO A 190 -23.26 -3.56 -1.80
C PRO A 190 -24.46 -2.68 -2.14
N ARG A 191 -24.29 -1.37 -1.97
CA ARG A 191 -25.24 -0.39 -2.49
C ARG A 191 -25.11 -0.31 -4.01
N LEU A 192 -26.22 0.02 -4.67
CA LEU A 192 -26.19 0.42 -6.07
C LEU A 192 -25.77 1.89 -6.15
N LEU A 193 -24.81 2.19 -7.01
CA LEU A 193 -24.49 3.58 -7.34
C LEU A 193 -25.54 4.16 -8.26
N ALA A 194 -25.96 5.40 -7.99
CA ALA A 194 -26.89 6.14 -8.83
C ALA A 194 -26.26 6.57 -10.17
N SER A 195 -24.93 6.74 -10.20
CA SER A 195 -24.15 7.15 -11.37
C SER A 195 -22.73 6.58 -11.31
N GLU A 196 -21.92 6.78 -12.36
CA GLU A 196 -20.51 6.40 -12.33
C GLU A 196 -19.75 7.21 -11.27
N ALA A 197 -18.86 6.53 -10.53
CA ALA A 197 -18.10 7.17 -9.46
C ALA A 197 -17.10 8.18 -10.02
N ILE A 198 -17.16 9.41 -9.51
CA ILE A 198 -16.24 10.49 -9.84
C ILE A 198 -15.38 10.80 -8.61
N TYR A 199 -14.07 10.90 -8.83
CA TYR A 199 -13.09 11.20 -7.77
C TYR A 199 -12.36 12.50 -8.10
N PRO A 200 -12.78 13.65 -7.53
CA PRO A 200 -12.09 14.91 -7.70
C PRO A 200 -10.73 14.90 -6.98
N PRO A 201 -9.83 15.87 -7.25
CA PRO A 201 -8.62 16.05 -6.45
C PRO A 201 -8.94 16.17 -4.96
N LEU A 202 -8.17 15.48 -4.11
CA LEU A 202 -8.27 15.56 -2.65
C LEU A 202 -7.85 16.94 -2.15
N HIS A 203 -6.84 17.50 -2.80
CA HIS A 203 -6.33 18.83 -2.51
C HIS A 203 -6.61 19.72 -3.72
N PRO A 204 -7.36 20.82 -3.56
CA PRO A 204 -7.69 21.71 -4.68
C PRO A 204 -6.49 22.56 -5.11
N ASN A 205 -5.50 22.72 -4.23
CA ASN A 205 -4.28 23.49 -4.45
C ASN A 205 -3.10 22.77 -3.76
N LYS A 206 -1.87 23.23 -4.04
CA LYS A 206 -0.67 22.83 -3.31
C LYS A 206 -0.89 22.99 -1.79
N ILE A 207 -0.49 21.98 -1.02
CA ILE A 207 -0.65 21.97 0.44
C ILE A 207 0.30 23.00 1.05
N PRO A 208 -0.21 24.01 1.77
CA PRO A 208 0.65 24.99 2.40
C PRO A 208 1.44 24.38 3.56
N ILE A 209 2.69 24.79 3.71
CA ILE A 209 3.51 24.46 4.87
C ILE A 209 3.34 25.50 5.98
N THR A 210 3.75 25.17 7.20
CA THR A 210 3.72 26.16 8.28
C THR A 210 4.70 27.30 8.00
N VAL A 211 4.38 28.53 8.44
CA VAL A 211 5.30 29.68 8.39
C VAL A 211 6.69 29.33 8.95
N THR A 212 6.74 28.62 10.08
CA THR A 212 8.01 28.18 10.69
C THR A 212 8.82 27.30 9.75
N LYS A 213 8.17 26.31 9.10
CA LYS A 213 8.83 25.42 8.14
C LYS A 213 9.30 26.20 6.91
N TYR A 214 8.50 27.14 6.41
CA TYR A 214 8.88 28.01 5.30
C TYR A 214 10.14 28.80 5.64
N ASN A 215 10.17 29.49 6.79
CA ASN A 215 11.32 30.27 7.23
C ASN A 215 12.60 29.43 7.37
N HIS A 216 12.50 28.22 7.92
CA HIS A 216 13.65 27.30 7.99
C HIS A 216 14.16 26.91 6.59
N LEU A 217 13.26 26.68 5.64
CA LEU A 217 13.66 26.38 4.25
C LEU A 217 14.33 27.59 3.59
N GLN A 218 13.88 28.81 3.89
CA GLN A 218 14.54 30.03 3.41
C GLN A 218 15.97 30.17 3.95
N GLN A 219 16.21 29.78 5.21
CA GLN A 219 17.57 29.76 5.78
C GLN A 219 18.47 28.74 5.08
N LEU A 220 17.94 27.56 4.72
CA LEU A 220 18.69 26.52 4.01
C LEU A 220 19.18 26.97 2.62
N LYS A 221 18.52 27.94 1.98
CA LYS A 221 18.97 28.49 0.68
C LYS A 221 20.41 28.99 0.69
N ALA A 222 20.94 29.40 1.85
CA ALA A 222 22.33 29.85 1.98
C ALA A 222 23.36 28.77 1.60
N VAL A 223 23.00 27.49 1.71
CA VAL A 223 23.86 26.35 1.35
C VAL A 223 23.40 25.65 0.07
N LEU A 224 22.35 26.16 -0.60
CA LEU A 224 21.81 25.59 -1.82
C LEU A 224 22.22 26.42 -3.06
N PRO A 225 22.43 25.78 -4.22
CA PRO A 225 22.60 26.43 -5.51
C PRO A 225 21.48 27.43 -5.81
N LYS A 226 21.85 28.60 -6.36
CA LYS A 226 20.94 29.73 -6.59
C LYS A 226 19.82 29.42 -7.59
N ASP A 227 20.07 28.53 -8.54
CA ASP A 227 19.10 28.07 -9.54
C ASP A 227 17.93 27.28 -8.94
N CYS A 228 18.12 26.68 -7.76
CA CYS A 228 17.07 25.96 -7.04
C CYS A 228 16.19 26.87 -6.16
N HIS A 229 16.61 28.12 -5.93
CA HIS A 229 15.99 29.02 -4.94
C HIS A 229 14.50 29.31 -5.24
N ASN A 230 14.15 29.47 -6.52
CA ASN A 230 12.78 29.78 -6.93
C ASN A 230 11.76 28.72 -6.51
N PHE A 231 12.18 27.44 -6.42
CA PHE A 231 11.31 26.38 -5.91
C PHE A 231 10.88 26.66 -4.46
N TYR A 232 11.82 27.07 -3.62
CA TYR A 232 11.58 27.37 -2.21
C TYR A 232 10.82 28.68 -2.02
N ASP A 233 11.08 29.69 -2.85
CA ASP A 233 10.42 31.00 -2.80
C ASP A 233 8.93 30.93 -3.12
N THR A 234 8.53 29.93 -3.92
CA THR A 234 7.14 29.76 -4.38
C THR A 234 6.35 28.74 -3.57
N LEU A 235 6.90 28.21 -2.47
CA LEU A 235 6.19 27.29 -1.60
C LEU A 235 5.03 28.02 -0.89
N PRO A 236 3.78 27.53 -0.98
CA PRO A 236 2.67 28.12 -0.24
C PRO A 236 2.85 27.89 1.26
N PHE A 237 2.47 28.87 2.09
CA PHE A 237 2.56 28.76 3.54
C PHE A 237 1.39 29.45 4.23
N VAL A 238 1.03 28.94 5.41
CA VAL A 238 -0.02 29.48 6.30
C VAL A 238 0.37 29.36 7.77
#